data_AF-A0A2W1BC69-F1
#
_entry.id   AF-A0A2W1BC69-F1
#
_cell.length_a   1.000
_cell.length_b   1.000
_cell.length_c   1.000
_cell.angle_alpha   90.00
_cell.angle_beta   90.00
_cell.angle_gamma   90.00
#
_symmetry.space_group_name_H-M   'P 1'
#
loop_
_entity.id
_entity.type
_entity.pdbx_description
1 polymer ?
#
loop_
_entity_poly.entity_id
_entity_poly.type
_entity_poly.pdbx_seq_one_letter_code
_entity_poly.pdbx_strand_id
1 'polypeptide(L)'
;MILNLIFVFCYRQRAYAVHKVYGRFTSHELYQELTKLQATYLVIENRYCYGRSTTGCSFRDIWDVEAPWLVGRAALCHTLLSEPVEHFYPVFRNEQYAVFNVHDYSVRSKNIKQ
;
A
#
# COMPACT_ATOMS: atom_id res chain seq x y z
N MET A 1 15.20 -24.70 7.57
CA MET A 1 15.40 -23.34 7.02
C MET A 1 14.84 -23.13 5.59
N ILE A 2 14.23 -24.13 4.94
CA ILE A 2 13.62 -23.98 3.59
C ILE A 2 12.07 -24.00 3.65
N LEU A 3 11.47 -24.52 4.73
CA LEU A 3 10.02 -24.61 4.88
C LEU A 3 9.29 -23.29 5.22
N ASN A 4 9.99 -22.22 5.62
CA ASN A 4 9.39 -20.90 5.84
C ASN A 4 9.25 -20.06 4.55
N LEU A 5 9.88 -20.47 3.44
CA LEU A 5 9.66 -19.83 2.14
C LEU A 5 8.34 -20.26 1.50
N ILE A 6 7.89 -21.50 1.70
CA ILE A 6 6.74 -22.04 0.96
C ILE A 6 5.40 -21.48 1.47
N PHE A 7 5.27 -21.22 2.78
CA PHE A 7 4.07 -20.53 3.32
C PHE A 7 3.98 -19.06 2.88
N VAL A 8 5.11 -18.42 2.60
CA VAL A 8 5.16 -17.04 2.09
C VAL A 8 4.81 -17.02 0.59
N PHE A 9 5.14 -18.06 -0.20
CA PHE A 9 5.01 -18.06 -1.66
C PHE A 9 3.62 -18.29 -2.26
N CYS A 10 2.70 -18.99 -1.58
CA CYS A 10 1.33 -19.20 -2.12
C CYS A 10 0.36 -18.05 -1.76
N TYR A 11 0.60 -17.33 -0.66
CA TYR A 11 -0.14 -16.12 -0.26
C TYR A 11 0.47 -14.80 -0.79
N ARG A 12 1.54 -14.91 -1.59
CA ARG A 12 2.56 -13.86 -1.76
C ARG A 12 2.17 -12.70 -2.65
N GLN A 13 1.52 -12.95 -3.80
CA GLN A 13 1.34 -11.88 -4.79
C GLN A 13 0.34 -10.82 -4.33
N ARG A 14 -0.77 -11.24 -3.71
CA ARG A 14 -1.79 -10.33 -3.22
C ARG A 14 -1.26 -9.48 -2.06
N ALA A 15 -0.59 -10.14 -1.10
CA ALA A 15 0.05 -9.44 0.00
C ALA A 15 1.15 -8.50 -0.51
N TYR A 16 2.00 -8.95 -1.43
CA TYR A 16 3.07 -8.14 -2.02
C TYR A 16 2.53 -6.86 -2.65
N ALA A 17 1.47 -6.95 -3.46
CA ALA A 17 0.84 -5.80 -4.08
C ALA A 17 0.26 -4.79 -3.07
N VAL A 18 -0.39 -5.24 -2.00
CA VAL A 18 -0.89 -4.34 -0.94
C VAL A 18 0.26 -3.69 -0.17
N HIS A 19 1.34 -4.42 0.09
CA HIS A 19 2.50 -3.91 0.83
C HIS A 19 3.35 -2.91 0.02
N LYS A 20 3.15 -2.79 -1.30
CA LYS A 20 3.79 -1.75 -2.13
C LYS A 20 3.52 -0.34 -1.60
N VAL A 21 2.46 -0.15 -0.82
CA VAL A 21 2.16 1.12 -0.12
C VAL A 21 3.32 1.61 0.76
N TYR A 22 4.10 0.70 1.35
CA TYR A 22 5.26 1.02 2.19
C TYR A 22 6.56 1.23 1.39
N GLY A 23 6.51 0.98 0.09
CA GLY A 23 7.61 1.26 -0.83
C GLY A 23 7.59 2.69 -1.36
N ARG A 24 8.32 2.91 -2.44
CA ARG A 24 8.48 4.21 -3.11
C ARG A 24 7.81 4.26 -4.49
N PHE A 25 6.72 3.51 -4.63
CA PHE A 25 5.90 3.46 -5.84
C PHE A 25 5.05 4.72 -5.97
N THR A 26 4.49 4.93 -7.16
CA THR A 26 3.50 5.98 -7.39
C THR A 26 2.11 5.54 -6.95
N SER A 27 1.24 6.49 -6.64
CA SER A 27 -0.16 6.23 -6.31
C SER A 27 -0.91 5.51 -7.44
N HIS A 28 -0.60 5.85 -8.69
CA HIS A 28 -1.18 5.22 -9.87
C HIS A 28 -0.81 3.73 -9.98
N GLU A 29 0.46 3.39 -9.78
CA GLU A 29 0.91 1.98 -9.79
C GLU A 29 0.24 1.17 -8.68
N LEU A 30 0.14 1.72 -7.47
CA LEU A 30 -0.56 1.05 -6.37
C LEU A 30 -2.05 0.87 -6.69
N TYR A 31 -2.70 1.91 -7.23
CA TYR A 31 -4.11 1.83 -7.62
C TYR A 31 -4.35 0.71 -8.64
N GLN A 32 -3.55 0.64 -9.71
CA GLN A 32 -3.67 -0.43 -10.71
C GLN A 32 -3.55 -1.82 -10.10
N GLU A 33 -2.62 -2.00 -9.16
CA GLU A 33 -2.42 -3.29 -8.48
C GLU A 33 -3.60 -3.63 -7.55
N LEU A 34 -4.12 -2.65 -6.81
CA LEU A 34 -5.29 -2.83 -5.94
C LEU A 34 -6.57 -3.11 -6.74
N THR A 35 -6.76 -2.45 -7.89
CA THR A 35 -7.88 -2.69 -8.81
C THR A 35 -7.82 -4.10 -9.40
N LYS A 36 -6.63 -4.58 -9.81
CA LYS A 36 -6.45 -5.98 -10.26
C LYS A 36 -6.82 -6.99 -9.17
N LEU A 37 -6.59 -6.64 -7.91
CA LEU A 37 -6.97 -7.45 -6.76
C LEU A 37 -8.42 -7.28 -6.32
N GLN A 38 -9.17 -6.35 -6.94
CA GLN A 38 -10.53 -5.97 -6.54
C GLN A 38 -10.61 -5.55 -5.06
N ALA A 39 -9.55 -4.93 -4.54
CA ALA A 39 -9.52 -4.42 -3.18
C ALA A 39 -10.32 -3.11 -3.09
N THR A 40 -11.24 -3.04 -2.12
CA THR A 40 -12.10 -1.86 -1.88
C THR A 40 -11.56 -0.94 -0.79
N TYR A 41 -10.78 -1.50 0.15
CA TYR A 41 -10.21 -0.75 1.26
C TYR A 41 -8.71 -1.01 1.35
N LEU A 42 -7.96 0.06 1.60
CA LEU A 42 -6.54 0.03 1.90
C LEU A 42 -6.35 0.48 3.34
N VAL A 43 -5.63 -0.31 4.14
CA VAL A 43 -5.29 0.02 5.53
C VAL A 43 -3.79 0.26 5.61
N ILE A 44 -3.40 1.41 6.14
CA ILE A 44 -2.00 1.82 6.32
C ILE A 44 -1.74 1.98 7.81
N GLU A 45 -0.70 1.34 8.33
CA GLU A 45 -0.26 1.54 9.70
C GLU A 45 0.84 2.60 9.77
N ASN A 46 0.65 3.61 10.61
CA ASN A 46 1.62 4.70 10.79
C ASN A 46 2.98 4.18 11.27
N ARG A 47 2.99 3.14 12.11
CA ARG A 47 4.23 2.54 12.62
C ARG A 47 5.07 1.90 11.53
N TYR A 48 4.48 1.30 10.49
CA TYR A 48 5.28 0.75 9.40
C TYR A 48 5.72 1.82 8.41
N CYS A 49 4.95 2.90 8.27
CA CYS A 49 5.31 4.01 7.40
C CYS A 49 6.45 4.89 7.98
N TYR A 50 6.33 5.28 9.25
CA TYR A 50 7.31 6.15 9.92
C TYR A 50 8.30 5.39 10.80
N GLY A 51 8.02 4.12 11.12
CA GLY A 51 8.87 3.32 11.99
C GLY A 51 10.21 3.06 11.36
N ARG A 52 11.24 3.58 12.01
CA ARG A 52 12.62 3.22 11.73
C ARG A 52 12.98 2.05 12.63
N SER A 53 13.33 0.92 12.04
CA SER A 53 13.98 -0.14 12.79
C SER A 53 15.40 0.31 13.11
N THR A 54 15.82 0.23 14.37
CA THR A 54 17.17 0.60 14.81
C THR A 54 18.26 -0.24 14.15
N THR A 55 17.90 -1.37 13.55
CA THR A 55 18.81 -2.35 12.94
C THR A 55 18.75 -2.42 11.41
N GLY A 56 18.09 -1.46 10.72
CA GLY A 56 18.08 -1.43 9.25
C GLY A 56 17.24 -2.53 8.58
N CYS A 57 16.26 -3.08 9.31
CA CYS A 57 15.27 -4.03 8.79
C CYS A 57 13.86 -3.40 8.78
N SER A 58 13.73 -2.16 8.33
CA SER A 58 12.41 -1.55 8.15
C SER A 58 11.74 -2.04 6.86
N PHE A 59 10.42 -1.88 6.76
CA PHE A 59 9.69 -2.19 5.53
C PHE A 59 10.25 -1.44 4.32
N ARG A 60 10.74 -0.22 4.54
CA ARG A 60 11.38 0.59 3.50
C ARG A 60 12.68 -0.03 3.01
N ASP A 61 13.50 -0.57 3.91
CA ASP A 61 14.77 -1.21 3.55
C ASP A 61 14.53 -2.47 2.70
N ILE A 62 13.48 -3.24 3.02
CA ILE A 62 13.06 -4.41 2.23
C ILE A 62 12.69 -3.99 0.80
N TRP A 63 11.91 -2.92 0.64
CA TRP A 63 11.52 -2.40 -0.67
C TRP A 63 12.66 -1.76 -1.44
N ASP A 64 13.64 -1.14 -0.76
CA ASP A 64 14.84 -0.58 -1.39
C ASP A 64 15.74 -1.69 -1.97
N VAL A 65 15.73 -2.90 -1.38
CA VAL A 65 16.41 -4.09 -1.92
C VAL A 65 15.62 -4.72 -3.08
N GLU A 66 14.29 -4.80 -2.95
CA GLU A 66 13.42 -5.43 -3.96
C GLU A 66 13.28 -4.57 -5.23
N ALA A 67 13.24 -3.24 -5.09
CA ALA A 67 13.06 -2.27 -6.17
C ALA A 67 14.11 -1.15 -6.12
N PRO A 68 15.40 -1.46 -6.38
CA PRO A 68 16.50 -0.50 -6.24
C PRO A 68 16.37 0.71 -7.18
N TRP A 69 15.65 0.59 -8.30
CA TRP A 69 15.40 1.69 -9.23
C TRP A 69 14.43 2.76 -8.70
N LEU A 70 13.72 2.49 -7.61
CA LEU A 70 12.84 3.46 -6.94
C LEU A 70 13.52 4.18 -5.77
N VAL A 71 14.74 3.77 -5.43
CA VAL A 71 15.54 4.39 -4.37
C VAL A 71 15.75 5.87 -4.69
N GLY A 72 15.43 6.73 -3.72
CA GLY A 72 15.49 8.19 -3.87
C GLY A 72 14.13 8.88 -4.01
N ARG A 73 13.06 8.15 -4.38
CA ARG A 73 11.69 8.70 -4.38
C ARG A 73 11.11 8.81 -2.97
N ALA A 74 10.08 9.65 -2.79
CA ALA A 74 9.32 9.71 -1.54
C ALA A 74 8.59 8.38 -1.29
N ALA A 75 8.43 7.98 -0.03
CA ALA A 75 7.67 6.78 0.30
C ALA A 75 6.18 7.06 0.10
N LEU A 76 5.47 6.15 -0.57
CA LEU A 76 4.08 6.35 -0.97
C LEU A 76 3.16 6.53 0.24
N CYS A 77 3.41 5.77 1.31
CA CYS A 77 2.68 5.91 2.56
C CYS A 77 2.77 7.33 3.14
N HIS A 78 3.90 8.03 3.00
CA HIS A 78 4.01 9.42 3.48
C HIS A 78 3.12 10.35 2.67
N THR A 79 3.12 10.20 1.33
CA THR A 79 2.26 10.97 0.44
C THR A 79 0.79 10.75 0.78
N LEU A 80 0.34 9.50 0.87
CA LEU A 80 -1.06 9.15 1.18
C LEU A 80 -1.53 9.65 2.55
N LEU A 81 -0.64 9.75 3.54
CA LEU A 81 -0.96 10.23 4.88
C LEU A 81 -0.86 11.75 5.02
N SER A 82 -0.15 12.43 4.12
CA SER A 82 0.09 13.87 4.17
C SER A 82 -0.91 14.67 3.35
N GLU A 83 -1.25 14.19 2.16
CA GLU A 83 -2.10 14.90 1.21
C GLU A 83 -3.19 13.98 0.62
N PRO A 84 -4.35 14.54 0.22
CA PRO A 84 -5.37 13.79 -0.49
C PRO A 84 -4.84 13.39 -1.88
N VAL A 85 -4.88 12.10 -2.18
CA VAL A 85 -4.41 11.55 -3.46
C VAL A 85 -5.59 11.02 -4.25
N GLU A 86 -5.58 11.26 -5.56
CA GLU A 86 -6.62 10.77 -6.45
C GLU A 86 -6.80 9.24 -6.32
N HIS A 87 -8.05 8.78 -6.38
CA HIS A 87 -8.48 7.39 -6.18
C HIS A 87 -8.38 6.83 -4.74
N PHE A 88 -7.78 7.55 -3.79
CA PHE A 88 -7.67 7.12 -2.39
C PHE A 88 -8.40 8.10 -1.46
N TYR A 89 -9.55 7.68 -0.95
CA TYR A 89 -10.38 8.53 -0.09
C TYR A 89 -10.27 8.08 1.36
N PRO A 90 -9.75 8.90 2.29
CA PRO A 90 -9.67 8.52 3.70
C PRO A 90 -11.09 8.38 4.28
N VAL A 91 -11.42 7.20 4.80
CA VAL A 91 -12.70 6.94 5.48
C VAL A 91 -12.55 6.96 7.00
N PHE A 92 -11.35 6.62 7.49
CA PHE A 92 -11.05 6.59 8.90
C PHE A 92 -9.57 6.86 9.13
N ARG A 93 -9.22 7.59 10.18
CA ARG A 93 -7.82 7.83 10.57
C ARG A 93 -7.72 7.92 12.08
N ASN A 94 -6.76 7.21 12.65
CA ASN A 94 -6.32 7.40 14.02
C ASN A 94 -4.78 7.45 14.09
N GLU A 95 -4.23 7.44 15.30
CA GLU A 95 -2.78 7.49 15.53
C GLU A 95 -2.05 6.23 15.07
N GLN A 96 -2.72 5.08 15.00
CA GLN A 96 -2.12 3.79 14.64
C GLN A 96 -2.34 3.42 13.17
N TYR A 97 -3.55 3.55 12.66
CA TYR A 97 -3.99 3.15 11.33
C TYR A 97 -4.81 4.23 10.62
N ALA A 98 -4.66 4.28 9.30
CA ALA A 98 -5.48 5.05 8.38
C ALA A 98 -6.12 4.10 7.37
N VAL A 99 -7.41 4.26 7.14
CA VAL A 99 -8.19 3.46 6.20
C VAL A 99 -8.62 4.35 5.06
N PHE A 100 -8.34 3.90 3.84
CA PHE A 100 -8.69 4.55 2.59
C PHE A 100 -9.64 3.66 1.80
N ASN A 101 -10.68 4.24 1.22
CA ASN A 101 -11.51 3.61 0.22
C ASN A 101 -10.85 3.77 -1.15
N VAL A 102 -10.67 2.66 -1.84
CA VAL A 102 -10.15 2.59 -3.21
C VAL A 102 -11.37 2.49 -4.12
N HIS A 103 -11.82 3.62 -4.64
CA HIS A 103 -12.99 3.65 -5.51
C HIS A 103 -12.60 3.19 -6.91
N ASP A 104 -13.08 2.00 -7.31
CA ASP A 104 -13.18 1.65 -8.72
C ASP A 104 -14.36 2.41 -9.33
N TYR A 105 -14.14 3.12 -10.45
CA TYR A 105 -15.19 3.88 -11.15
C TYR A 105 -16.43 3.03 -11.52
N SER A 106 -16.30 1.70 -11.50
CA SER A 106 -17.38 0.74 -11.72
C SER A 106 -18.48 0.76 -10.64
N VAL A 107 -18.23 1.31 -9.44
CA VAL A 107 -19.23 1.36 -8.35
C VAL A 107 -20.04 2.66 -8.36
N ARG A 108 -19.47 3.78 -8.85
CA ARG A 108 -20.21 5.05 -8.95
C ARG A 108 -21.26 5.04 -10.07
N SER A 109 -21.09 4.20 -11.09
CA SER A 109 -22.06 4.07 -12.17
C SER A 109 -23.33 3.28 -11.82
N LYS A 110 -23.40 2.65 -10.64
CA LYS A 110 -24.61 1.97 -10.14
C LYS A 110 -25.48 2.81 -9.20
N ASN A 111 -25.00 3.96 -8.73
CA ASN A 111 -25.72 4.80 -7.75
C ASN A 111 -26.18 6.16 -8.32
N ILE A 112 -26.14 6.35 -9.65
CA ILE A 112 -26.65 7.56 -10.33
C ILE A 112 -27.65 7.15 -11.44
N LYS A 113 -28.51 6.17 -11.13
CA LYS A 113 -29.76 5.91 -11.85
C LYS A 113 -30.80 5.41 -10.85
N GLN A 114 -31.30 6.32 -10.02
CA GLN A 114 -32.60 6.16 -9.38
C GLN A 114 -33.44 7.37 -9.75
#